data_AF-A0A932UMP9-F1
#
_entry.id   AF-A0A932UMP9-F1
#
_cell.length_a   1.000
_cell.length_b   1.000
_cell.length_c   1.000
_cell.angle_alpha   90.00
_cell.angle_beta   90.00
_cell.angle_gamma   90.00
#
_symmetry.space_group_name_H-M   'P 1'
#
loop_
_entity.id
_entity.type
_entity.pdbx_description
1 polymer ?
#
loop_
_entity_poly.entity_id
_entity_poly.type
_entity_poly.pdbx_seq_one_letter_code
_entity_poly.pdbx_strand_id
1 'polypeptide(L)'
;MDPWYEMAEGMLRVEQIDAALVPKSGLVFSLLMKNLGYSCERARYAVQGCLGSGFCVTGCVYGAKQSLLLNYLPQAVAAGAVIETDLEARAVAPIGEPGNVPGGGAIADLPFRYLVTCRRRTGSRDLVGYRARILVLAAGTVGTASLLLNSRALLPRLSDQIGRNIAFNGSVKAAGILPDGFADGDMFAGRSHPGMISYEFLARAASRSPPRSRCRCRRSRRPGCGWTAMHASRGTGALPMSS
;
A
#
# COMPACT_ATOMS: atom_id res chain seq x y z
N MET A 1 22.01 -1.70 -4.45
CA MET A 1 20.78 -1.41 -3.67
C MET A 1 20.76 -2.20 -2.37
N ASP A 2 21.46 -3.34 -2.35
CA ASP A 2 21.58 -4.34 -1.30
C ASP A 2 21.74 -3.83 0.14
N PRO A 3 22.63 -2.86 0.47
CA PRO A 3 22.76 -2.41 1.87
C PRO A 3 21.48 -1.78 2.45
N TRP A 4 20.66 -1.16 1.60
CA TRP A 4 19.39 -0.59 2.04
C TRP A 4 18.31 -1.66 2.24
N TYR A 5 18.35 -2.74 1.46
CA TYR A 5 17.47 -3.88 1.65
C TYR A 5 17.81 -4.63 2.92
N GLU A 6 19.09 -4.91 3.17
CA GLU A 6 19.55 -5.57 4.40
C GLU A 6 19.15 -4.77 5.64
N MET A 7 19.34 -3.44 5.61
CA MET A 7 18.91 -2.56 6.70
C MET A 7 17.39 -2.64 6.92
N ALA A 8 16.59 -2.58 5.86
CA ALA A 8 15.13 -2.66 5.97
C ALA A 8 14.67 -4.04 6.48
N GLU A 9 15.25 -5.12 5.95
CA GLU A 9 14.96 -6.49 6.38
C GLU A 9 15.36 -6.73 7.84
N GLY A 10 16.51 -6.23 8.27
CA GLY A 10 16.95 -6.30 9.66
C GLY A 10 16.02 -5.55 10.60
N MET A 11 15.63 -4.32 10.25
CA MET A 11 14.70 -3.50 11.05
C MET A 11 13.29 -4.10 11.14
N LEU A 12 12.83 -4.74 10.06
CA LEU A 12 11.55 -5.45 10.01
C LEU A 12 11.64 -6.89 10.54
N ARG A 13 12.85 -7.38 10.85
CA ARG A 13 13.15 -8.77 11.24
C ARG A 13 12.53 -9.76 10.26
N VAL A 14 12.86 -9.58 8.99
CA VAL A 14 12.36 -10.43 7.90
C VAL A 14 13.09 -11.76 7.94
N GLU A 15 12.32 -12.83 8.10
CA GLU A 15 12.84 -14.20 8.14
C GLU A 15 12.01 -15.10 7.22
N GLN A 16 12.63 -16.16 6.69
CA GLN A 16 11.89 -17.17 5.95
C GLN A 16 11.01 -17.98 6.91
N ILE A 17 9.72 -18.13 6.62
CA ILE A 17 8.82 -18.90 7.48
C ILE A 17 9.32 -20.33 7.64
N ASP A 18 9.42 -20.83 8.87
CA ASP A 18 9.78 -22.23 9.13
C ASP A 18 8.84 -23.18 8.39
N ALA A 19 9.38 -24.27 7.83
CA ALA A 19 8.59 -25.26 7.12
C ALA A 19 7.46 -25.86 7.99
N ALA A 20 7.71 -26.05 9.29
CA ALA A 20 6.72 -26.55 10.25
C ALA A 20 5.56 -25.56 10.50
N LEU A 21 5.75 -24.28 10.15
CA LEU A 21 4.75 -23.22 10.33
C LEU A 21 3.98 -22.89 9.04
N VAL A 22 4.30 -23.56 7.92
CA VAL A 22 3.57 -23.41 6.66
C VAL A 22 2.17 -24.04 6.81
N PRO A 23 1.08 -23.26 6.60
CA PRO A 23 -0.28 -23.81 6.66
C PRO A 23 -0.52 -24.88 5.60
N LYS A 24 -1.49 -25.77 5.83
CA LYS A 24 -1.82 -26.84 4.87
C LYS A 24 -2.23 -26.27 3.51
N SER A 25 -2.94 -25.13 3.49
CA SER A 25 -3.29 -24.42 2.25
C SER A 25 -2.06 -23.99 1.44
N GLY A 26 -0.96 -23.66 2.13
CA GLY A 26 0.34 -23.43 1.53
C GLY A 26 0.95 -24.66 0.90
N LEU A 27 0.91 -25.79 1.60
CA LEU A 27 1.41 -27.07 1.10
C LEU A 27 0.61 -27.55 -0.12
N VAL A 28 -0.71 -27.39 -0.10
CA VAL A 28 -1.61 -27.66 -1.24
C VAL A 28 -1.21 -26.78 -2.44
N PHE A 29 -1.01 -25.47 -2.21
CA PHE A 29 -0.53 -24.57 -3.27
C PHE A 29 0.83 -25.00 -3.82
N SER A 30 1.77 -25.39 -2.95
CA SER A 30 3.08 -25.89 -3.36
C SER A 30 2.99 -27.16 -4.20
N LEU A 31 2.07 -28.08 -3.88
CA LEU A 31 1.84 -29.29 -4.64
C LEU A 31 1.26 -28.98 -6.03
N LEU A 32 0.32 -28.03 -6.12
CA LEU A 32 -0.20 -27.56 -7.40
C LEU A 32 0.91 -26.97 -8.28
N MET A 33 1.77 -26.11 -7.72
CA MET A 33 2.90 -25.55 -8.46
C MET A 33 3.86 -26.64 -8.93
N LYS A 34 4.18 -27.62 -8.06
CA LYS A 34 5.02 -28.77 -8.42
C LYS A 34 4.42 -29.58 -9.58
N ASN A 35 3.13 -29.88 -9.55
CA ASN A 35 2.45 -30.64 -10.61
C ASN A 35 2.44 -29.91 -11.96
N LEU A 36 2.45 -28.57 -11.93
CA LEU A 36 2.57 -27.73 -13.13
C LEU A 36 4.02 -27.50 -13.59
N GLY A 37 5.01 -28.01 -12.84
CA GLY A 37 6.43 -27.79 -13.09
C GLY A 37 6.89 -26.35 -12.80
N TYR A 38 6.24 -25.66 -11.88
CA TYR A 38 6.55 -24.26 -11.51
C TYR A 38 7.35 -24.19 -10.22
N SER A 39 8.18 -23.15 -10.11
CA SER A 39 8.90 -22.82 -8.87
C SER A 39 7.94 -22.46 -7.73
N CYS A 40 8.26 -22.87 -6.50
CA CYS A 40 7.52 -22.49 -5.30
C CYS A 40 8.45 -22.52 -4.09
N GLU A 41 8.42 -21.46 -3.28
CA GLU A 41 9.30 -21.26 -2.14
C GLU A 41 8.52 -20.79 -0.92
N ARG A 42 9.08 -21.03 0.27
CA ARG A 42 8.57 -20.45 1.52
C ARG A 42 8.81 -18.96 1.51
N ALA A 43 7.75 -18.18 1.76
CA ALA A 43 7.83 -16.74 1.79
C ALA A 43 8.65 -16.21 2.98
N ARG A 44 9.25 -15.04 2.79
CA ARG A 44 9.92 -14.29 3.86
C ARG A 44 8.94 -13.28 4.47
N TYR A 45 8.83 -13.26 5.79
CA TYR A 45 7.89 -12.41 6.53
C TYR A 45 8.55 -11.61 7.63
N ALA A 46 8.04 -10.40 7.83
CA ALA A 46 8.31 -9.56 9.00
C ALA A 46 7.37 -9.99 10.16
N VAL A 47 7.63 -11.16 10.74
CA VAL A 47 6.77 -11.78 11.78
C VAL A 47 7.62 -12.45 12.85
N GLN A 48 7.25 -12.28 14.12
CA GLN A 48 7.91 -12.89 15.28
C GLN A 48 6.84 -13.48 16.21
N GLY A 49 7.00 -14.73 16.65
CA GLY A 49 6.06 -15.36 17.61
C GLY A 49 4.60 -15.46 17.15
N CYS A 50 4.33 -15.67 15.86
CA CYS A 50 2.95 -15.68 15.36
C CYS A 50 2.16 -16.93 15.77
N LEU A 51 1.05 -16.67 16.46
CA LEU A 51 0.09 -17.66 16.98
C LEU A 51 -0.88 -18.23 15.92
N GLY A 52 -0.78 -17.78 14.66
CA GLY A 52 -1.71 -18.22 13.62
C GLY A 52 -3.15 -17.74 13.80
N SER A 53 -3.37 -16.53 14.29
CA SER A 53 -4.73 -16.05 14.62
C SER A 53 -5.63 -15.70 13.42
N GLY A 54 -5.08 -15.60 12.21
CA GLY A 54 -5.86 -15.27 11.00
C GLY A 54 -6.25 -13.79 10.83
N PHE A 55 -5.86 -12.90 11.74
CA PHE A 55 -6.20 -11.46 11.70
C PHE A 55 -5.15 -10.58 11.00
N CYS A 56 -4.35 -11.14 10.09
CA CYS A 56 -3.21 -10.45 9.47
C CYS A 56 -3.59 -9.17 8.71
N VAL A 57 -4.81 -9.12 8.15
CA VAL A 57 -5.33 -8.00 7.33
C VAL A 57 -5.95 -6.91 8.19
N THR A 58 -6.65 -7.28 9.27
CA THR A 58 -7.37 -6.34 10.13
C THR A 58 -6.50 -5.76 11.24
N GLY A 59 -5.40 -6.45 11.60
CA GLY A 59 -4.47 -6.02 12.63
C GLY A 59 -4.10 -7.18 13.55
N CYS A 60 -2.81 -7.36 13.83
CA CYS A 60 -2.35 -8.40 14.75
C CYS A 60 -2.36 -7.86 16.18
N VAL A 61 -3.39 -8.22 16.95
CA VAL A 61 -3.52 -7.81 18.36
C VAL A 61 -2.41 -8.36 19.27
N TYR A 62 -1.75 -9.45 18.84
CA TYR A 62 -0.68 -10.12 19.59
C TYR A 62 0.71 -9.51 19.34
N GLY A 63 0.83 -8.47 18.50
CA GLY A 63 2.12 -7.86 18.19
C GLY A 63 3.07 -8.74 17.38
N ALA A 64 2.61 -9.89 16.87
CA ALA A 64 3.48 -10.81 16.14
C ALA A 64 3.88 -10.27 14.74
N LYS A 65 2.99 -9.53 14.09
CA LYS A 65 3.30 -8.82 12.83
C LYS A 65 4.22 -7.65 13.16
N GLN A 66 5.44 -7.66 12.63
CA GLN A 66 6.47 -6.61 12.85
C GLN A 66 6.09 -5.33 12.09
N SER A 67 5.00 -4.71 12.52
CA SER A 67 4.50 -3.44 11.99
C SER A 67 5.40 -2.28 12.42
N LEU A 68 5.24 -1.13 11.75
CA LEU A 68 6.02 0.08 12.05
C LEU A 68 5.85 0.60 13.49
N LEU A 69 4.74 0.23 14.15
CA LEU A 69 4.47 0.55 15.55
C LEU A 69 5.44 -0.14 16.52
N LEU A 70 6.13 -1.20 16.09
CA LEU A 70 7.03 -1.98 16.93
C LEU A 70 8.51 -1.69 16.68
N ASN A 71 8.86 -0.91 15.65
CA ASN A 71 10.25 -0.63 15.29
C ASN A 71 10.52 0.85 14.97
N TYR A 72 10.17 1.34 13.78
CA TYR A 72 10.57 2.67 13.30
C TYR A 72 9.93 3.81 14.10
N LEU A 73 8.64 3.71 14.41
CA LEU A 73 7.91 4.77 15.11
C LEU A 73 8.40 4.98 16.56
N PRO A 74 8.52 3.94 17.41
CA PRO A 74 9.05 4.14 18.75
C PRO A 74 10.50 4.64 18.76
N GLN A 75 11.33 4.22 17.81
CA GLN A 75 12.69 4.75 17.68
C GLN A 75 12.70 6.23 17.27
N ALA A 76 11.83 6.64 16.35
CA ALA A 76 11.69 8.04 15.97
C ALA A 76 11.26 8.90 17.17
N VAL A 77 10.30 8.42 17.98
CA VAL A 77 9.86 9.10 19.21
C VAL A 77 10.98 9.18 20.24
N ALA A 78 11.74 8.09 20.44
CA ALA A 78 12.91 8.08 21.32
C ALA A 78 14.00 9.06 20.86
N ALA A 79 14.11 9.32 19.56
CA ALA A 79 14.99 10.33 18.98
C ALA A 79 14.40 11.76 19.01
N GLY A 80 13.23 11.97 19.62
CA GLY A 80 12.60 13.27 19.81
C GLY A 80 11.52 13.65 18.79
N ALA A 81 11.08 12.72 17.92
CA ALA A 81 9.97 12.99 17.01
C ALA A 81 8.63 13.05 17.77
N VAL A 82 7.77 13.99 17.38
CA VAL A 82 6.38 14.08 17.85
C VAL A 82 5.45 13.54 16.77
N ILE A 83 4.56 12.62 17.16
CA ILE A 83 3.56 12.05 16.25
C ILE A 83 2.18 12.57 16.66
N GLU A 84 1.54 13.33 15.77
CA GLU A 84 0.14 13.73 15.89
C GLU A 84 -0.76 12.85 15.02
N THR A 85 -1.77 12.23 15.63
CA THR A 85 -2.80 11.45 14.92
C THR A 85 -4.02 12.31 14.61
N ASP A 86 -4.92 11.80 13.76
CA ASP A 86 -6.15 12.48 13.37
C ASP A 86 -5.93 13.88 12.77
N LEU A 87 -4.78 14.08 12.15
CA LEU A 87 -4.38 15.33 11.52
C LEU A 87 -4.06 15.07 10.05
N GLU A 88 -4.89 15.61 9.15
CA GLU A 88 -4.77 15.36 7.73
C GLU A 88 -4.24 16.60 7.00
N ALA A 89 -3.08 16.49 6.34
CA ALA A 89 -2.54 17.52 5.47
C ALA A 89 -3.46 17.74 4.25
N ARG A 90 -3.81 19.00 3.98
CA ARG A 90 -4.75 19.40 2.91
C ARG A 90 -4.09 20.19 1.79
N ALA A 91 -3.13 21.03 2.14
CA ALA A 91 -2.41 21.86 1.19
C ALA A 91 -0.99 22.13 1.66
N VAL A 92 -0.10 22.36 0.70
CA VAL A 92 1.28 22.79 0.91
C VAL A 92 1.52 24.05 0.08
N ALA A 93 2.06 25.08 0.71
CA ALA A 93 2.46 26.31 0.05
C ALA A 93 3.93 26.61 0.35
N PRO A 94 4.70 27.16 -0.60
CA PRO A 94 5.98 27.76 -0.28
C PRO A 94 5.75 29.00 0.60
N ILE A 95 6.68 29.28 1.51
CA ILE A 95 6.69 30.51 2.31
C ILE A 95 8.08 31.14 2.28
N GLY A 96 8.14 32.46 2.34
CA GLY A 96 9.38 33.23 2.25
C GLY A 96 9.83 33.52 0.81
N GLU A 97 10.76 34.46 0.68
CA GLU A 97 11.44 34.79 -0.58
C GLU A 97 12.28 33.59 -1.06
N PRO A 98 12.40 33.35 -2.39
CA PRO A 98 13.32 32.35 -2.94
C PRO A 98 14.78 32.78 -2.70
N GLY A 99 15.28 32.59 -1.47
CA GLY A 99 16.66 32.85 -1.12
C GLY A 99 17.58 31.70 -1.52
N ASN A 100 18.78 32.03 -1.98
CA ASN A 100 19.84 31.05 -2.19
C ASN A 100 20.22 30.49 -0.80
N VAL A 101 19.88 29.23 -0.54
CA VAL A 101 20.24 28.58 0.73
C VAL A 101 21.69 28.11 0.58
N PRO A 102 22.64 28.60 1.40
CA PRO A 102 24.00 28.08 1.38
C PRO A 102 23.96 26.57 1.62
N GLY A 103 24.62 25.81 0.74
CA GLY A 103 24.80 24.38 0.96
C GLY A 103 25.74 24.15 2.14
N GLY A 104 25.35 23.28 3.08
CA GLY A 104 26.13 22.97 4.29
C GLY A 104 25.71 23.81 5.50
N GLY A 105 25.16 23.14 6.52
CA GLY A 105 24.66 23.74 7.77
C GLY A 105 23.70 22.78 8.49
N ALA A 106 23.44 23.00 9.78
CA ALA A 106 22.49 22.18 10.51
C ALA A 106 21.05 22.48 10.03
N ILE A 107 20.16 21.48 10.10
CA ILE A 107 18.74 21.66 9.71
C ILE A 107 18.08 22.82 10.48
N ALA A 108 18.51 23.04 11.73
CA ALA A 108 18.03 24.11 12.60
C ALA A 108 18.33 25.52 12.07
N ASP A 109 19.30 25.67 11.16
CA ASP A 109 19.71 26.97 10.61
C ASP A 109 18.98 27.30 9.30
N LEU A 110 18.32 26.31 8.68
CA LEU A 110 17.64 26.49 7.39
C LEU A 110 16.35 27.31 7.53
N PRO A 111 16.05 28.31 6.68
CA PRO A 111 14.80 29.05 6.82
C PRO A 111 13.56 28.13 6.69
N PHE A 112 12.45 28.54 7.28
CA PHE A 112 11.16 27.91 6.99
C PHE A 112 10.81 28.15 5.53
N ARG A 113 10.44 27.07 4.82
CA ARG A 113 10.20 27.09 3.37
C ARG A 113 8.81 26.66 2.98
N TYR A 114 8.11 25.93 3.84
CA TYR A 114 6.80 25.38 3.55
C TYR A 114 5.82 25.69 4.67
N LEU A 115 4.60 26.05 4.28
CA LEU A 115 3.42 26.02 5.14
C LEU A 115 2.56 24.82 4.72
N VAL A 116 2.26 23.95 5.68
CA VAL A 116 1.34 22.83 5.51
C VAL A 116 0.06 23.16 6.24
N THR A 117 -1.04 23.25 5.51
CA THR A 117 -2.37 23.42 6.09
C THR A 117 -2.96 22.05 6.36
N CYS A 118 -3.24 21.77 7.63
CA CYS A 118 -3.78 20.52 8.11
C CYS A 118 -5.20 20.71 8.65
N ARG A 119 -6.00 19.64 8.63
CA ARG A 119 -7.35 19.60 9.22
C ARG A 119 -7.41 18.51 10.28
N ARG A 120 -7.86 18.86 11.50
CA ARG A 120 -8.11 17.87 12.55
C ARG A 120 -9.35 17.04 12.20
N ARG A 121 -9.34 15.74 12.50
CA ARG A 121 -10.45 14.80 12.29
C ARG A 121 -11.25 14.54 13.58
N THR A 122 -11.19 15.47 14.53
CA THR A 122 -11.83 15.42 15.85
C THR A 122 -13.26 15.98 15.85
N GLY A 123 -13.92 16.04 14.69
CA GLY A 123 -15.28 16.60 14.54
C GLY A 123 -15.34 18.12 14.38
N SER A 124 -14.32 18.86 14.83
CA SER A 124 -14.18 20.28 14.50
C SER A 124 -13.63 20.47 13.07
N ARG A 125 -14.01 21.57 12.40
CA ARG A 125 -13.51 21.91 11.05
C ARG A 125 -12.22 22.73 11.09
N ASP A 126 -11.51 22.70 12.21
CA ASP A 126 -10.39 23.59 12.47
C ASP A 126 -9.23 23.28 11.54
N LEU A 127 -8.69 24.35 10.94
CA LEU A 127 -7.48 24.30 10.15
C LEU A 127 -6.30 24.74 11.00
N VAL A 128 -5.20 24.00 10.93
CA VAL A 128 -3.96 24.28 11.64
C VAL A 128 -2.83 24.38 10.63
N GLY A 129 -1.97 25.40 10.77
CA GLY A 129 -0.81 25.60 9.91
C GLY A 129 0.49 25.14 10.56
N TYR A 130 1.26 24.31 9.87
CA TYR A 130 2.60 23.90 10.28
C TYR A 130 3.64 24.51 9.35
N ARG A 131 4.63 25.20 9.90
CA ARG A 131 5.77 25.70 9.13
C ARG A 131 6.89 24.67 9.18
N ALA A 132 7.46 24.34 8.02
CA ALA A 132 8.52 23.36 7.89
C ALA A 132 9.73 23.93 7.14
N ARG A 133 10.93 23.66 7.65
CA ARG A 133 12.20 23.93 6.97
C ARG A 133 12.43 22.89 5.89
N ILE A 134 12.23 21.62 6.23
CA ILE A 134 12.24 20.48 5.31
C ILE A 134 10.88 19.80 5.40
N LEU A 135 10.30 19.48 4.24
CA LEU A 135 9.03 18.76 4.14
C LEU A 135 9.27 17.42 3.44
N VAL A 136 8.98 16.32 4.14
CA VAL A 136 9.01 14.96 3.59
C VAL A 136 7.57 14.49 3.40
N LEU A 137 7.22 14.07 2.18
CA LEU A 137 5.88 13.56 1.87
C LEU A 137 5.87 12.03 1.89
N ALA A 138 5.15 11.45 2.86
CA ALA A 138 5.06 10.01 3.08
C ALA A 138 3.60 9.51 3.20
N ALA A 139 2.65 10.15 2.50
CA ALA A 139 1.22 9.83 2.57
C ALA A 139 0.78 8.66 1.64
N GLY A 140 1.71 7.78 1.28
CA GLY A 140 1.49 6.70 0.31
C GLY A 140 1.26 7.19 -1.13
N THR A 141 1.09 6.26 -2.06
CA THR A 141 0.97 6.55 -3.51
C THR A 141 -0.14 7.55 -3.82
N VAL A 142 -1.33 7.32 -3.29
CA VAL A 142 -2.51 8.15 -3.57
C VAL A 142 -2.47 9.44 -2.74
N GLY A 143 -2.22 9.35 -1.43
CA GLY A 143 -2.27 10.52 -0.54
C GLY A 143 -1.24 11.58 -0.90
N THR A 144 0.00 11.18 -1.22
CA THR A 144 1.04 12.12 -1.67
C THR A 144 0.66 12.80 -2.98
N ALA A 145 0.17 12.04 -3.97
CA ALA A 145 -0.26 12.60 -5.25
C ALA A 145 -1.45 13.57 -5.08
N SER A 146 -2.46 13.18 -4.28
CA SER A 146 -3.62 14.02 -3.98
C SER A 146 -3.23 15.33 -3.31
N LEU A 147 -2.35 15.30 -2.30
CA LEU A 147 -1.89 16.50 -1.61
C LEU A 147 -1.19 17.47 -2.58
N LEU A 148 -0.30 16.95 -3.42
CA LEU A 148 0.44 17.76 -4.40
C LEU A 148 -0.49 18.34 -5.48
N LEU A 149 -1.43 17.56 -5.99
CA LEU A 149 -2.42 18.04 -6.98
C LEU A 149 -3.35 19.10 -6.39
N ASN A 150 -3.83 18.91 -5.16
CA ASN A 150 -4.65 19.90 -4.46
C ASN A 150 -3.88 21.21 -4.20
N SER A 151 -2.56 21.12 -4.07
CA SER A 151 -1.68 22.26 -3.83
C SER A 151 -1.13 22.90 -5.10
N ARG A 152 -1.49 22.39 -6.29
CA ARG A 152 -0.86 22.77 -7.57
C ARG A 152 -0.92 24.27 -7.85
N ALA A 153 -2.02 24.94 -7.52
CA ALA A 153 -2.15 26.38 -7.70
C ALA A 153 -1.12 27.20 -6.91
N LEU A 154 -0.61 26.64 -5.81
CA LEU A 154 0.41 27.25 -4.93
C LEU A 154 1.82 26.76 -5.26
N LEU A 155 1.96 25.76 -6.13
CA LEU A 155 3.21 25.11 -6.51
C LEU A 155 3.39 25.19 -8.04
N PRO A 156 3.62 26.39 -8.62
CA PRO A 156 3.61 26.58 -10.07
C PRO A 156 4.72 25.81 -10.81
N ARG A 157 5.77 25.37 -10.10
CA ARG A 157 6.88 24.57 -10.65
C ARG A 157 6.64 23.06 -10.57
N LEU A 158 5.46 22.62 -10.13
CA LEU A 158 5.16 21.20 -9.99
C LEU A 158 4.96 20.55 -11.36
N SER A 159 5.66 19.44 -11.61
CA SER A 159 5.59 18.70 -12.87
C SER A 159 4.17 18.22 -13.22
N ASP A 160 3.88 18.11 -14.52
CA ASP A 160 2.66 17.48 -15.06
C ASP A 160 2.62 15.95 -14.91
N GLN A 161 3.71 15.34 -14.42
CA GLN A 161 3.76 13.90 -14.15
C GLN A 161 3.07 13.51 -12.83
N ILE A 162 2.78 14.46 -11.94
CA ILE A 162 2.12 14.15 -10.66
C ILE A 162 0.74 13.53 -10.92
N GLY A 163 0.45 12.43 -10.24
CA GLY A 163 -0.80 11.66 -10.40
C GLY A 163 -0.85 10.76 -11.63
N ARG A 164 0.24 10.68 -12.43
CA ARG A 164 0.37 9.74 -13.54
C ARG A 164 1.13 8.48 -13.13
N ASN A 165 1.14 7.48 -14.02
CA ASN A 165 1.93 6.26 -13.89
C ASN A 165 1.64 5.44 -12.61
N ILE A 166 0.39 5.48 -12.13
CA ILE A 166 -0.05 4.63 -11.02
C ILE A 166 0.00 3.16 -11.47
N ALA A 167 0.66 2.33 -10.68
CA ALA A 167 0.74 0.89 -10.89
C ALA A 167 0.13 0.14 -9.69
N PHE A 168 -0.69 -0.87 -9.95
CA PHE A 168 -1.31 -1.73 -8.93
C PHE A 168 -0.47 -2.99 -8.64
N ASN A 169 0.84 -2.91 -8.89
CA ASN A 169 1.78 -4.02 -8.73
C ASN A 169 1.39 -5.29 -9.51
N GLY A 170 0.60 -5.17 -10.59
CA GLY A 170 0.08 -6.32 -11.32
C GLY A 170 -0.80 -7.26 -10.49
N SER A 171 -1.38 -6.78 -9.40
CA SER A 171 -2.11 -7.62 -8.44
C SER A 171 -3.38 -8.19 -9.05
N VAL A 172 -3.48 -9.51 -9.10
CA VAL A 172 -4.67 -10.26 -9.56
C VAL A 172 -5.04 -11.30 -8.51
N LYS A 173 -6.35 -11.54 -8.33
CA LYS A 173 -6.86 -12.66 -7.54
C LYS A 173 -7.53 -13.65 -8.47
N ALA A 174 -7.21 -14.92 -8.31
CA ALA A 174 -7.87 -16.04 -8.96
C ALA A 174 -8.36 -17.01 -7.88
N ALA A 175 -9.45 -17.70 -8.16
CA ALA A 175 -9.98 -18.77 -7.34
C ALA A 175 -10.30 -19.96 -8.24
N GLY A 176 -10.14 -21.17 -7.71
CA GLY A 176 -10.43 -22.42 -8.39
C GLY A 176 -10.94 -23.45 -7.40
N ILE A 177 -11.62 -24.46 -7.92
CA ILE A 177 -12.09 -25.60 -7.14
C ILE A 177 -11.03 -26.69 -7.25
N LEU A 178 -10.65 -27.28 -6.12
CA LEU A 178 -9.74 -28.42 -6.11
C LEU A 178 -10.45 -29.66 -6.66
N PRO A 179 -9.78 -30.50 -7.47
CA PRO A 179 -10.39 -31.71 -7.98
C PRO A 179 -10.63 -32.73 -6.87
N ASP A 180 -11.59 -33.63 -7.08
CA ASP A 180 -11.86 -34.71 -6.14
C ASP A 180 -10.61 -35.58 -5.90
N GLY A 181 -10.39 -35.96 -4.64
CA GLY A 181 -9.21 -36.74 -4.23
C GLY A 181 -7.92 -35.91 -4.06
N PHE A 182 -7.94 -34.60 -4.31
CA PHE A 182 -6.80 -33.73 -3.97
C PHE A 182 -6.75 -33.42 -2.47
N ALA A 183 -5.55 -33.12 -1.97
CA ALA A 183 -5.38 -32.74 -0.58
C ALA A 183 -6.13 -31.43 -0.28
N ASP A 184 -6.99 -31.46 0.74
CA ASP A 184 -7.73 -30.28 1.17
C ASP A 184 -6.84 -29.31 1.98
N GLY A 185 -7.15 -28.01 1.95
CA GLY A 185 -6.46 -26.98 2.72
C GLY A 185 -7.08 -26.74 4.10
N ASP A 186 -6.39 -25.96 4.93
CA ASP A 186 -6.98 -25.44 6.17
C ASP A 186 -7.92 -24.29 5.80
N MET A 187 -9.22 -24.51 5.89
CA MET A 187 -10.23 -23.49 5.63
C MET A 187 -10.55 -22.77 6.94
N PHE A 188 -10.27 -21.46 7.00
CA PHE A 188 -10.62 -20.53 8.08
C PHE A 188 -9.94 -20.73 9.46
N ALA A 189 -9.15 -21.78 9.65
CA ALA A 189 -8.32 -21.94 10.85
C ALA A 189 -6.88 -21.53 10.55
N GLY A 190 -6.30 -20.66 11.39
CA GLY A 190 -4.87 -20.38 11.31
C GLY A 190 -4.48 -19.11 10.55
N ARG A 191 -3.26 -19.09 10.02
CA ARG A 191 -2.68 -17.96 9.27
C ARG A 191 -3.45 -17.74 7.96
N SER A 192 -3.87 -16.50 7.69
CA SER A 192 -4.60 -16.17 6.46
C SER A 192 -3.75 -16.19 5.19
N HIS A 193 -2.42 -16.16 5.32
CA HIS A 193 -1.50 -16.24 4.18
C HIS A 193 -0.94 -17.66 4.06
N PRO A 194 -0.88 -18.26 2.86
CA PRO A 194 -0.41 -19.64 2.64
C PRO A 194 1.06 -19.91 2.97
N GLY A 195 1.88 -18.95 3.42
CA GLY A 195 3.31 -19.24 3.68
C GLY A 195 4.18 -19.53 2.45
N MET A 196 3.58 -19.70 1.27
CA MET A 196 4.25 -20.07 0.02
C MET A 196 4.09 -18.99 -1.04
N ILE A 197 5.10 -18.86 -1.91
CA ILE A 197 5.14 -17.92 -3.03
C ILE A 197 5.77 -18.59 -4.26
N SER A 198 5.35 -18.20 -5.45
CA SER A 198 5.99 -18.57 -6.72
C SER A 198 6.45 -17.32 -7.44
N TYR A 199 7.68 -17.33 -7.94
CA TYR A 199 8.25 -16.26 -8.77
C TYR A 199 8.26 -16.62 -10.25
N GLU A 200 7.63 -17.73 -10.64
CA GLU A 200 7.60 -18.24 -12.01
C GLU A 200 7.13 -17.18 -13.01
N PHE A 201 6.12 -16.37 -12.64
CA PHE A 201 5.64 -15.27 -13.47
C PHE A 201 6.72 -14.23 -13.77
N LEU A 202 7.56 -13.88 -12.79
CA LEU A 202 8.66 -12.93 -13.00
C LEU A 202 9.74 -13.52 -13.90
N ALA A 203 10.09 -14.79 -13.68
CA ALA A 203 11.07 -15.49 -14.51
C ALA A 203 10.62 -15.60 -15.98
N ARG A 204 9.34 -15.92 -16.21
CA ARG A 204 8.75 -16.00 -17.56
C ARG A 204 8.49 -14.65 -18.21
N ALA A 205 8.20 -13.61 -17.43
CA ALA A 205 8.07 -12.26 -17.94
C ALA A 205 9.43 -11.67 -18.33
N ALA A 206 10.49 -11.96 -17.57
CA ALA A 206 11.85 -11.53 -17.88
C ALA A 206 12.41 -12.19 -19.16
N SER A 207 11.98 -13.43 -19.47
CA SER A 207 12.37 -14.13 -20.70
C SER A 207 11.53 -13.76 -21.92
N ARG A 208 10.45 -12.98 -21.75
CA ARG A 208 9.62 -12.47 -22.85
C ARG A 208 9.94 -11.00 -23.07
N SER A 209 10.41 -10.65 -24.27
CA SER A 209 10.46 -9.25 -24.70
C SER A 209 9.12 -8.59 -24.40
N PRO A 210 9.09 -7.43 -23.71
CA PRO A 210 7.83 -6.79 -23.40
C PRO A 210 7.06 -6.57 -24.70
N PRO A 211 5.78 -6.93 -24.80
CA PRO A 211 5.00 -6.54 -25.96
C PRO A 211 5.11 -5.02 -26.06
N ARG A 212 5.43 -4.51 -27.25
CA ARG A 212 5.37 -3.06 -27.57
C ARG A 212 3.91 -2.59 -27.58
N SER A 213 3.12 -2.90 -26.55
CA SER A 213 1.80 -2.31 -26.38
C SER A 213 2.00 -0.99 -25.63
N ARG A 214 2.06 0.10 -26.41
CA ARG A 214 1.66 1.40 -25.89
C ARG A 214 0.27 1.20 -25.29
N CYS A 215 0.14 1.35 -23.97
CA CYS A 215 -1.16 1.45 -23.33
C CYS A 215 -1.84 2.71 -23.90
N ARG A 216 -2.56 2.56 -25.03
CA ARG A 216 -3.44 3.60 -25.55
C ARG A 216 -4.62 3.66 -24.60
N CYS A 217 -4.50 4.47 -23.57
CA CYS A 217 -5.67 5.01 -22.89
C CYS A 217 -6.42 5.86 -23.93
N ARG A 218 -7.32 5.25 -24.72
CA ARG A 218 -8.25 6.02 -25.55
C ARG A 218 -9.12 6.79 -24.57
N ARG A 219 -8.89 8.11 -24.46
CA ARG A 219 -9.92 9.03 -23.96
C ARG A 219 -11.10 8.92 -24.91
N SER A 220 -12.11 8.12 -24.57
CA SER A 220 -13.42 8.26 -25.19
C SER A 220 -14.02 9.56 -24.67
N ARG A 221 -13.93 10.61 -25.49
CA ARG A 221 -14.85 11.74 -25.38
C ARG A 221 -16.20 11.26 -25.93
N ARG A 222 -17.03 10.66 -25.09
CA ARG A 222 -18.47 10.59 -25.34
C ARG A 222 -19.19 11.26 -24.17
N PRO A 223 -19.94 12.35 -24.40
CA PRO A 223 -20.83 12.90 -23.39
C PRO A 223 -22.05 11.98 -23.27
N GLY A 224 -22.40 11.60 -22.04
CA GLY A 224 -23.62 10.85 -21.75
C GLY A 224 -23.46 9.33 -21.76
N CYS A 225 -23.05 8.77 -20.64
CA CYS A 225 -23.63 7.50 -20.17
C CYS A 225 -23.41 7.42 -18.66
N GLY A 226 -24.53 7.49 -17.94
CA GLY A 226 -24.60 7.44 -16.50
C GLY A 226 -24.09 6.11 -15.95
N TRP A 227 -23.67 6.19 -14.70
CA TRP A 227 -23.30 5.05 -13.87
C TRP A 227 -24.49 4.11 -13.72
N THR A 228 -24.40 2.89 -14.23
CA THR A 228 -25.32 1.82 -13.85
C THR A 228 -24.62 0.95 -12.80
N ALA A 229 -25.02 1.13 -11.54
CA ALA A 229 -24.71 0.22 -10.46
C ALA A 229 -25.44 -1.12 -10.73
N MET A 230 -24.70 -2.24 -10.71
CA MET A 230 -25.31 -3.57 -10.66
C MET A 230 -25.78 -3.83 -9.23
N HIS A 231 -27.10 -3.91 -9.03
CA HIS A 231 -27.68 -4.50 -7.82
C HIS A 231 -28.35 -5.83 -8.17
N ALA A 232 -28.06 -6.83 -7.33
CA ALA A 232 -28.56 -8.19 -7.40
C ALA A 232 -30.09 -8.27 -7.18
N SER A 233 -30.70 -9.25 -7.83
CA SER A 233 -32.12 -9.58 -7.79
C SER A 233 -32.59 -10.03 -6.41
N ARG A 234 -33.76 -9.51 -5.99
CA ARG A 234 -34.78 -10.24 -5.23
C ARG A 234 -36.15 -9.75 -5.70
N GLY A 235 -36.99 -10.68 -6.12
CA GLY A 235 -38.37 -10.38 -6.47
C GLY A 235 -39.26 -10.23 -5.24
N THR A 236 -40.35 -9.51 -5.42
CA THR A 236 -41.73 -9.80 -4.99
C THR A 236 -42.63 -8.69 -5.55
N GLY A 237 -43.86 -9.05 -5.92
CA GLY A 237 -44.71 -8.26 -6.81
C GLY A 237 -45.41 -7.05 -6.19
N ALA A 238 -45.99 -6.23 -7.07
CA ALA A 238 -47.40 -5.82 -7.08
C ALA A 238 -47.65 -4.89 -8.30
N LEU A 239 -48.81 -5.08 -8.92
CA LEU A 239 -49.37 -4.36 -10.08
C LEU A 239 -50.02 -3.00 -9.65
N PRO A 240 -50.49 -2.16 -10.59
CA PRO A 240 -50.35 -0.70 -10.56
C PRO A 240 -51.60 0.05 -10.06
N MET A 241 -51.45 1.36 -9.87
CA MET A 241 -52.56 2.30 -9.97
C MET A 241 -52.16 3.55 -10.76
N SER A 242 -52.79 3.72 -11.92
CA SER A 242 -53.22 5.01 -12.50
C SER A 242 -54.19 5.67 -11.52
N SER A 243 -54.23 7.00 -11.35
CA SER A 243 -54.38 8.06 -12.35
C SER A 243 -53.85 9.38 -11.78
#